data_AF-A0A7L3AR26-F1
#
_entry.id   AF-A0A7L3AR26-F1
#
_cell.length_a   1.000
_cell.length_b   1.000
_cell.length_c   1.000
_cell.angle_alpha   90.00
_cell.angle_beta   90.00
_cell.angle_gamma   90.00
#
_symmetry.space_group_name_H-M   'P 1'
#
loop_
_entity.id
_entity.type
_entity.pdbx_description
1 polymer ?
#
loop_
_entity_poly.entity_id
_entity_poly.type
_entity_poly.pdbx_seq_one_letter_code
_entity_poly.pdbx_strand_id
1 'polypeptide(L)'
;QNVALYADVNGKQFPVTRGQDVGRYQVSWSLEHRSAQSGTYEVKFFDEESYSALRKAQRNNEDVSRIRPLFTVNVDHRVSWGGSWGS
;
A
#
# COMPACT_ATOMS: atom_id res chain seq x y z
N GLN A 1 17.54 -8.88 -12.88
CA GLN A 1 17.25 -9.10 -11.44
C GLN A 1 15.76 -8.90 -11.20
N ASN A 2 15.14 -9.86 -10.50
CA ASN A 2 13.72 -9.82 -10.15
C ASN A 2 13.60 -9.22 -8.74
N VAL A 3 13.09 -7.99 -8.62
CA VAL A 3 12.93 -7.33 -7.32
C VAL A 3 11.53 -7.65 -6.79
N ALA A 4 11.47 -8.37 -5.66
CA ALA A 4 10.24 -8.59 -4.92
C ALA A 4 9.91 -7.32 -4.13
N LEU A 5 8.69 -6.82 -4.29
CA LEU A 5 8.18 -5.67 -3.54
C LEU A 5 7.03 -6.13 -2.63
N TYR A 6 6.88 -5.42 -1.53
CA TYR A 6 5.83 -5.64 -0.55
C TYR A 6 5.13 -4.32 -0.30
N ALA A 7 3.81 -4.30 -0.35
CA ALA A 7 3.04 -3.10 -0.05
C ALA A 7 2.50 -3.20 1.37
N ASP A 8 2.50 -2.09 2.11
CA ASP A 8 1.74 -1.90 3.33
C ASP A 8 0.66 -0.85 3.09
N VAL A 9 -0.58 -1.22 3.37
CA VAL A 9 -1.71 -0.31 3.33
C VAL A 9 -2.36 -0.31 4.70
N ASN A 10 -2.24 0.81 5.41
CA ASN A 10 -2.84 1.01 6.73
C ASN A 10 -2.41 -0.08 7.75
N GLY A 11 -1.13 -0.47 7.74
CA GLY A 11 -0.57 -1.50 8.62
C GLY A 11 -0.84 -2.95 8.19
N LYS A 12 -1.50 -3.15 7.04
CA LYS A 12 -1.70 -4.48 6.44
C LYS A 12 -0.77 -4.67 5.25
N GLN A 13 -0.05 -5.78 5.26
CA GLN A 13 0.90 -6.14 4.21
C GLN A 13 0.20 -6.91 3.08
N PHE A 14 0.48 -6.50 1.85
CA PHE A 14 -0.01 -7.11 0.62
C PHE A 14 1.16 -7.48 -0.29
N PRO A 15 1.14 -8.67 -0.91
CA PRO A 15 2.16 -9.05 -1.88
C PRO A 15 2.03 -8.19 -3.15
N VAL A 16 3.16 -7.76 -3.69
CA VAL A 16 3.20 -7.07 -4.99
C VAL A 16 3.61 -8.08 -6.06
N THR A 17 2.72 -8.31 -7.02
CA THR A 17 2.99 -9.17 -8.17
C THR A 17 3.61 -8.33 -9.28
N ARG A 18 4.78 -8.72 -9.76
CA ARG A 18 5.35 -8.10 -10.97
C ARG A 18 4.68 -8.70 -12.21
N GLY A 19 4.19 -7.85 -13.11
CA GLY A 19 3.65 -8.27 -14.40
C GLY A 19 4.75 -8.79 -15.34
N GLN A 20 4.35 -9.43 -16.46
CA GLN A 20 5.29 -9.87 -17.50
C GLN A 20 6.10 -8.72 -18.13
N ASP A 21 5.56 -7.50 -18.07
CA ASP A 21 6.22 -6.31 -18.57
C ASP A 21 7.23 -5.73 -17.56
N VAL A 22 8.41 -5.34 -18.07
CA VAL A 22 9.47 -4.73 -17.26
C VAL A 22 8.96 -3.43 -16.62
N GLY A 23 9.03 -3.34 -15.30
CA GLY A 23 8.61 -2.16 -14.54
C GLY A 23 7.12 -2.12 -14.16
N ARG A 24 6.31 -3.11 -14.54
CA ARG A 24 4.92 -3.21 -14.06
C ARG A 24 4.82 -4.03 -12.78
N TYR A 25 4.26 -3.40 -11.76
CA TYR A 25 3.96 -4.01 -10.47
C TYR A 25 2.48 -3.82 -10.17
N GLN A 26 1.83 -4.88 -9.70
CA GLN A 26 0.42 -4.90 -9.37
C GLN A 26 0.26 -5.31 -7.91
N VAL A 27 -0.51 -4.53 -7.17
CA VAL A 27 -0.95 -4.85 -5.82
C VAL A 27 -2.45 -4.65 -5.75
N SER A 28 -3.13 -5.57 -5.08
CA SER A 28 -4.57 -5.51 -4.83
C SER A 28 -4.80 -5.54 -3.34
N TRP A 29 -5.53 -4.57 -2.81
CA TRP A 29 -5.96 -4.53 -1.42
C TRP A 29 -7.45 -4.22 -1.35
N SER A 30 -8.09 -4.66 -0.28
CA SER A 30 -9.48 -4.33 0.03
C SER A 30 -9.55 -3.60 1.36
N LEU A 31 -10.41 -2.59 1.42
CA LEU A 31 -10.68 -1.81 2.61
C LEU A 31 -12.09 -2.11 3.10
N GLU A 32 -12.28 -2.14 4.42
CA GLU A 32 -13.60 -2.29 4.99
C GLU A 32 -14.44 -1.03 4.68
N HIS A 33 -15.70 -1.20 4.29
CA HIS A 33 -16.57 -0.11 3.79
C HIS A 33 -16.67 1.09 4.73
N ARG A 34 -16.51 0.90 6.05
CA ARG A 34 -16.46 1.99 7.06
C ARG A 34 -15.23 2.89 6.98
N SER A 35 -14.09 2.37 6.50
CA SER A 35 -12.87 3.13 6.22
C SER A 35 -12.70 3.43 4.73
N ALA A 36 -13.63 2.96 3.90
CA ALA A 36 -13.73 3.27 2.47
C ALA A 36 -14.34 4.66 2.21
N GLN A 37 -14.29 5.56 3.19
CA GLN A 37 -14.74 6.94 3.02
C GLN A 37 -13.80 7.69 2.05
N SER A 38 -14.34 8.70 1.38
CA SER A 38 -13.60 9.57 0.46
C SER A 38 -12.30 10.06 1.11
N GLY A 39 -11.16 9.74 0.52
CA GLY A 39 -9.88 10.08 1.12
C GLY A 39 -8.67 9.54 0.35
N THR A 40 -7.49 9.98 0.79
CA THR A 40 -6.22 9.55 0.23
C THR A 40 -5.70 8.34 1.00
N TYR A 41 -5.51 7.21 0.30
CA TYR A 41 -4.89 6.01 0.85
C TYR A 41 -3.40 6.01 0.61
N GLU A 42 -2.65 5.97 1.70
CA GLU A 42 -1.20 5.89 1.65
C GLU A 42 -0.76 4.42 1.52
N VAL A 43 -0.25 4.06 0.35
CA VAL A 43 0.29 2.73 0.04
C VAL A 43 1.81 2.80 0.10
N LYS A 44 2.42 2.19 1.11
CA LYS A 44 3.87 2.18 1.32
C LYS A 44 4.48 0.96 0.67
N PHE A 45 5.50 1.12 -0.16
CA PHE A 45 6.21 0.01 -0.78
C PHE A 45 7.53 -0.22 -0.08
N PHE A 46 7.82 -1.47 0.21
CA PHE A 46 9.04 -1.95 0.84
C PHE A 46 9.72 -2.95 -0.10
N ASP A 47 11.05 -2.92 -0.08
CA ASP A 47 11.88 -3.93 -0.70
C ASP A 47 12.09 -5.12 0.26
N GLU A 48 12.85 -6.13 -0.17
CA GLU A 48 13.10 -7.33 0.62
C GLU A 48 13.84 -7.04 1.94
N GLU A 49 14.76 -6.06 1.94
CA GLU A 49 15.52 -5.65 3.13
C GLU A 49 14.61 -4.96 4.15
N SER A 50 13.90 -3.90 3.73
CA SER A 50 13.01 -3.15 4.61
C SER A 50 11.83 -3.99 5.09
N TYR A 51 11.33 -4.89 4.24
CA TYR A 51 10.27 -5.83 4.63
C TYR A 51 10.75 -6.86 5.65
N SER A 52 11.99 -7.33 5.53
CA SER A 52 12.60 -8.22 6.52
C SER A 52 12.81 -7.51 7.85
N ALA A 53 13.22 -6.25 7.83
CA ALA A 53 13.25 -5.40 9.02
C ALA A 53 11.83 -5.23 9.61
N LEU A 54 10.81 -5.01 8.77
CA LEU A 54 9.42 -4.77 9.21
C LEU A 54 8.90 -5.96 9.99
N ARG A 55 9.04 -7.16 9.43
CA ARG A 55 8.64 -8.40 10.08
C ARG A 55 9.45 -8.66 11.35
N LYS A 56 10.74 -8.33 11.37
CA LYS A 56 11.57 -8.47 12.57
C LYS A 56 11.09 -7.54 13.68
N ALA A 57 10.84 -6.27 13.37
CA ALA A 57 10.32 -5.30 14.33
C ALA A 57 8.95 -5.71 14.88
N GLN A 58 8.04 -6.17 14.01
CA GLN A 58 6.74 -6.70 14.43
C GLN A 58 6.86 -7.89 15.38
N ARG A 59 7.77 -8.84 15.10
CA ARG A 59 8.01 -10.00 15.98
C ARG A 59 8.65 -9.62 17.31
N ASN A 60 9.54 -8.63 17.30
CA ASN A 60 10.25 -8.16 18.49
C ASN A 60 9.47 -7.10 19.28
N ASN A 61 8.29 -6.69 18.83
CA ASN A 61 7.54 -5.55 19.37
C ASN A 61 8.34 -4.23 19.35
N GLU A 62 9.22 -4.07 18.36
CA GLU A 62 9.97 -2.84 18.11
C GLU A 62 9.15 -1.83 17.29
N ASP A 63 9.61 -0.58 17.28
CA ASP A 63 9.00 0.52 16.56
C ASP A 63 9.12 0.34 15.03
N VAL A 64 8.04 -0.14 14.40
CA VAL A 64 7.96 -0.35 12.95
C VAL A 64 8.03 0.96 12.15
N SER A 65 7.74 2.10 12.78
CA SER A 65 7.81 3.44 12.16
C SER A 65 9.24 3.87 11.83
N ARG A 66 10.26 3.25 12.44
CA ARG A 66 11.67 3.47 12.08
C ARG A 66 12.03 2.92 10.70
N ILE A 67 11.21 2.03 10.15
CA ILE A 67 11.48 1.35 8.90
C ILE A 67 10.92 2.20 7.78
N ARG A 68 11.85 2.75 6.99
CA ARG A 68 11.51 3.66 5.90
C ARG A 68 11.01 2.84 4.70
N PRO A 69 9.84 3.17 4.14
CA PRO A 69 9.43 2.60 2.87
C PRO A 69 10.34 3.10 1.74
N LEU A 70 10.49 2.29 0.70
CA LEU A 70 11.23 2.62 -0.52
C LEU A 70 10.57 3.79 -1.24
N PHE A 71 9.24 3.74 -1.38
CA PHE A 71 8.42 4.83 -1.88
C PHE A 71 6.99 4.68 -1.39
N THR A 72 6.24 5.78 -1.43
CA THR A 72 4.85 5.82 -0.99
C THR A 72 3.98 6.32 -2.13
N VAL A 73 2.89 5.62 -2.42
CA VAL A 73 1.90 5.98 -3.42
C VAL A 73 0.63 6.41 -2.71
N ASN A 74 0.21 7.64 -2.96
CA ASN A 74 -1.03 8.19 -2.45
C ASN A 74 -2.15 7.94 -3.47
N VAL A 75 -3.08 7.07 -3.11
CA VAL A 75 -4.23 6.71 -3.94
C VAL A 75 -5.44 7.49 -3.46
N ASP A 76 -5.78 8.56 -4.17
CA ASP A 76 -6.98 9.33 -3.90
C ASP A 76 -8.22 8.55 -4.35
N HIS A 77 -9.07 8.19 -3.41
CA HIS A 77 -10.35 7.57 -3.67
C HIS A 77 -11.46 8.59 -3.47
N ARG A 78 -11.83 9.29 -4.55
CA ARG A 78 -13.06 10.07 -4.59
C ARG A 78 -14.24 9.16 -4.81
N VAL A 79 -15.07 8.99 -3.77
CA VAL A 79 -16.45 8.54 -3.97
C VAL A 79 -17.13 9.64 -4.77
N SER A 80 -17.50 9.34 -6.02
CA SER A 80 -18.32 10.23 -6.84
C SER A 80 -19.68 10.36 -6.18
N TRP A 81 -19.87 11.40 -5.36
CA TRP A 81 -21.21 11.85 -5.04
C TRP A 81 -21.84 12.24 -6.37
N GLY A 82 -22.91 11.53 -6.74
CA GLY A 82 -23.56 11.66 -8.04
C GLY A 82 -23.81 13.12 -8.38
N GLY A 83 -23.36 13.55 -9.56
CA GLY A 83 -23.73 14.84 -10.09
C GLY A 83 -25.26 14.92 -10.16
N SER A 84 -25.85 15.85 -9.42
CA SER A 84 -27.22 16.26 -9.71
C SER A 84 -27.17 17.05 -11.01
N TRP A 85 -27.69 16.47 -12.09
CA TRP A 85 -28.01 17.24 -13.29
C TRP A 85 -29.26 18.04 -12.97
N GLY A 86 -29.10 19.34 -12.71
CA GLY A 86 -30.19 20.23 -12.41
C GLY A 86 -29.78 21.68 -12.57
N SER A 87 -29.91 22.21 -13.78
CA SER A 87 -30.25 23.61 -14.07
C SER A 87 -30.89 23.65 -15.45
#